data_AF-A0A4Y9YBV0-F1
#
_entry.id   AF-A0A4Y9YBV0-F1
#
_cell.length_a   1.000
_cell.length_b   1.000
_cell.length_c   1.000
_cell.angle_alpha   90.00
_cell.angle_beta   90.00
_cell.angle_gamma   90.00
#
_symmetry.space_group_name_H-M   'P 1'
#
loop_
_entity.id
_entity.type
_entity.pdbx_description
1 polymer ?
#
loop_
_entity_poly.entity_id
_entity_poly.type
_entity_poly.pdbx_seq_one_letter_code
_entity_poly.pdbx_strand_id
1 'polypeptide(L)'
;MPRLTFLAGVFLVSLGLVPLMTTSRAADISAFQSSLERRYTTPHSLGNNYRFDPRDGWQAVNVTNLQYKYSQAQTDEDEDVDGPVVPRAHSRRSTKKSTKKASKKTSKKTNTKAASKATTTSSASGVGGLVGSVKSIVGTMKAAGDSEPVTITWYTGHDLENPSCWSNPTWAPTDDSMVSAVTLDGWTNRPQCFKFVELCHTNQKCVFVRIVDTCAGCAPGSKHVDLTKAAFSSLADLNEGTLTVQMRPATDPLEGWLESLWGPKA
;
A
#
# COMPACT_ATOMS: atom_id res chain seq x y z
N MET A 1 50.97 48.68 68.59
CA MET A 1 51.51 47.42 68.01
C MET A 1 50.35 46.45 67.79
N PRO A 2 50.37 45.67 66.71
CA PRO A 2 49.41 45.87 65.61
C PRO A 2 48.18 44.96 65.63
N ARG A 3 47.14 45.47 64.97
CA ARG A 3 45.92 44.79 64.54
C ARG A 3 46.29 43.76 63.47
N LEU A 4 45.81 42.52 63.59
CA LEU A 4 45.84 41.54 62.50
C LEU A 4 44.50 41.57 61.78
N THR A 5 44.52 42.20 60.62
CA THR A 5 43.49 42.29 59.61
C THR A 5 43.46 41.05 58.71
N PHE A 6 42.25 40.68 58.28
CA PHE A 6 41.89 40.14 56.96
C PHE A 6 42.60 38.87 56.44
N LEU A 7 41.79 37.83 56.15
CA LEU A 7 41.67 37.21 54.82
C LEU A 7 40.69 36.02 54.89
N ALA A 8 39.39 36.30 54.90
CA ALA A 8 38.38 35.31 54.51
C ALA A 8 38.19 35.45 52.99
N GLY A 9 39.09 34.82 52.24
CA GLY A 9 39.09 34.79 50.79
C GLY A 9 37.94 33.95 50.26
N VAL A 10 37.10 34.59 49.47
CA VAL A 10 35.99 34.07 48.67
C VAL A 10 36.37 32.77 47.95
N PHE A 11 35.79 31.65 48.38
CA PHE A 11 35.71 30.41 47.59
C PHE A 11 34.29 29.88 47.73
N LEU A 12 33.40 30.23 46.79
CA LEU A 12 32.21 29.45 46.40
C LEU A 12 31.35 30.23 45.38
N VAL A 13 31.89 30.48 44.19
CA VAL A 13 31.07 30.82 43.02
C VAL A 13 31.66 30.12 41.80
N SER A 14 31.32 28.85 41.59
CA SER A 14 31.42 28.19 40.27
C SER A 14 30.79 26.78 40.26
N LEU A 15 29.64 26.59 40.91
CA LEU A 15 28.76 25.45 40.59
C LEU A 15 27.44 26.00 40.08
N GLY A 16 27.19 25.89 38.79
CA GLY A 16 25.85 26.18 38.24
C GLY A 16 25.81 26.80 36.86
N LEU A 17 26.75 26.51 35.96
CA LEU A 17 26.48 26.71 34.54
C LEU A 17 26.97 25.50 33.73
N VAL A 18 26.09 25.04 32.85
CA VAL A 18 26.18 23.96 31.84
C VAL A 18 25.71 22.58 32.37
N PRO A 19 24.70 21.93 31.74
CA PRO A 19 24.44 21.93 30.30
C PRO A 19 23.01 22.30 29.86
N LEU A 20 22.88 23.40 29.12
CA LEU A 20 21.70 23.71 28.28
C LEU A 20 21.86 23.21 26.83
N MET A 21 22.77 22.26 26.58
CA MET A 21 23.21 21.84 25.23
C MET A 21 22.74 20.43 24.82
N THR A 22 21.97 19.74 25.66
CA THR A 22 21.48 18.36 25.37
C THR A 22 20.06 18.32 24.81
N THR A 23 19.28 19.41 24.92
CA THR A 23 17.87 19.45 24.51
C THR A 23 17.66 19.60 23.00
N SER A 24 18.58 20.24 22.28
CA SER A 24 18.46 20.45 20.82
C SER A 24 18.48 19.12 20.05
N ARG A 25 19.39 18.20 20.42
CA ARG A 25 19.55 16.92 19.71
C ARG A 25 18.33 16.00 19.83
N ALA A 26 17.66 15.99 20.98
CA ALA A 26 16.47 15.15 21.19
C ALA A 26 15.27 15.65 20.37
N ALA A 27 15.07 16.98 20.32
CA ALA A 27 14.02 17.59 19.51
C ALA A 27 14.25 17.33 18.01
N ASP A 28 15.50 17.40 17.54
CA ASP A 28 15.84 17.12 16.14
C ASP A 28 15.58 15.66 15.73
N ILE A 29 15.88 14.70 16.62
CA ILE A 29 15.61 13.26 16.37
C ILE A 29 14.10 13.00 16.30
N SER A 30 13.33 13.57 17.24
CA SER A 30 11.88 13.44 17.24
C SER A 30 11.26 14.05 15.98
N ALA A 31 11.67 15.26 15.60
CA ALA A 31 11.21 15.90 14.38
C ALA A 31 11.55 15.08 13.12
N PHE A 32 12.75 14.49 13.07
CA PHE A 32 13.16 13.62 11.97
C PHE A 32 12.31 12.35 11.89
N GLN A 33 12.09 11.65 13.01
CA GLN A 33 11.24 10.46 13.06
C GLN A 33 9.79 10.77 12.66
N SER A 34 9.19 11.82 13.21
CA SER A 34 7.84 12.25 12.81
C SER A 34 7.76 12.62 11.32
N SER A 35 8.82 13.21 10.75
CA SER A 35 8.89 13.49 9.31
C SER A 35 8.96 12.23 8.46
N LEU A 36 9.64 11.18 8.94
CA LEU A 36 9.73 9.89 8.24
C LEU A 36 8.40 9.16 8.35
N GLU A 37 7.81 9.13 9.54
CA GLU A 37 6.55 8.47 9.79
C GLU A 37 5.46 9.04 8.88
N ARG A 38 5.34 10.38 8.84
CA ARG A 38 4.43 11.05 7.92
C ARG A 38 4.73 10.72 6.46
N ARG A 39 5.99 10.59 6.06
CA ARG A 39 6.36 10.20 4.68
C ARG A 39 5.93 8.79 4.33
N TYR A 40 6.00 7.84 5.27
CA TYR A 40 5.69 6.44 5.04
C TYR A 40 4.21 6.09 5.22
N THR A 41 3.47 6.85 6.04
CA THR A 41 2.02 6.67 6.23
C THR A 41 1.19 7.41 5.19
N THR A 42 1.72 8.49 4.60
CA THR A 42 1.02 9.25 3.56
C THR A 42 0.98 8.46 2.24
N PRO A 43 -0.21 8.23 1.65
CA PRO A 43 -0.30 7.56 0.36
C PRO A 43 0.37 8.36 -0.74
N HIS A 44 1.04 7.68 -1.66
CA HIS A 44 1.73 8.31 -2.78
C HIS A 44 1.00 8.09 -4.11
N SER A 45 1.41 8.87 -5.10
CA SER A 45 0.87 8.85 -6.46
C SER A 45 1.98 8.51 -7.46
N LEU A 46 1.64 7.65 -8.42
CA LEU A 46 2.49 7.30 -9.57
C LEU A 46 2.48 8.40 -10.65
N GLY A 47 1.60 9.40 -10.51
CA GLY A 47 1.44 10.52 -11.43
C GLY A 47 0.34 10.29 -12.47
N ASN A 48 -0.23 11.38 -12.99
CA ASN A 48 -1.38 11.34 -13.91
C ASN A 48 -1.04 10.75 -15.28
N ASN A 49 0.24 10.74 -15.63
CA ASN A 49 0.78 10.15 -16.86
C ASN A 49 1.20 8.69 -16.70
N TYR A 50 1.14 8.14 -15.48
CA TYR A 50 1.36 6.72 -15.27
C TYR A 50 0.15 5.95 -15.79
N ARG A 51 0.41 5.12 -16.79
CA ARG A 51 -0.57 4.23 -17.37
C ARG A 51 -0.03 2.83 -17.14
N PHE A 52 -0.78 2.03 -16.39
CA PHE A 52 -0.49 0.61 -16.22
C PHE A 52 -0.34 -0.03 -17.61
N ASP A 53 0.87 -0.48 -17.94
CA ASP A 53 1.15 -1.22 -19.18
C ASP A 53 0.63 -2.66 -18.95
N PRO A 54 -0.05 -3.29 -19.92
CA PRO A 54 -0.37 -4.72 -19.85
C PRO A 54 0.86 -5.62 -19.63
N ARG A 55 2.06 -5.15 -20.01
CA ARG A 55 3.34 -5.79 -19.65
C ARG A 55 3.68 -5.68 -18.18
N ASP A 56 3.09 -4.74 -17.46
CA ASP A 56 3.14 -4.63 -16.00
C ASP A 56 2.18 -5.64 -15.32
N GLY A 57 1.50 -6.53 -16.06
CA GLY A 57 0.68 -7.62 -15.50
C GLY A 57 -0.82 -7.31 -15.28
N TRP A 58 -1.33 -6.20 -15.82
CA TRP A 58 -2.70 -5.74 -15.57
C TRP A 58 -3.71 -6.14 -16.65
N GLN A 59 -4.83 -6.74 -16.23
CA GLN A 59 -6.03 -6.87 -17.04
C GLN A 59 -7.21 -6.18 -16.34
N ALA A 60 -7.82 -5.18 -16.98
CA ALA A 60 -9.06 -4.58 -16.47
C ALA A 60 -10.20 -5.59 -16.59
N VAL A 61 -10.67 -6.11 -15.45
CA VAL A 61 -11.80 -7.04 -15.41
C VAL A 61 -13.04 -6.25 -14.98
N ASN A 62 -14.08 -6.30 -15.81
CA ASN A 62 -15.39 -5.76 -15.45
C ASN A 62 -15.93 -6.59 -14.27
N VAL A 63 -16.36 -5.94 -13.18
CA VAL A 63 -16.81 -6.58 -11.92
C VAL A 63 -17.93 -7.60 -12.14
N THR A 64 -18.74 -7.43 -13.20
CA THR A 64 -19.79 -8.40 -13.59
C THR A 64 -19.27 -9.67 -14.25
N ASN A 65 -18.00 -9.70 -14.66
CA ASN A 65 -17.32 -10.81 -15.32
C ASN A 65 -16.33 -11.49 -14.36
N LEU A 66 -16.72 -11.67 -13.08
CA LEU A 66 -15.95 -12.45 -12.11
C LEU A 66 -16.31 -13.95 -12.14
N GLN A 67 -17.37 -14.33 -12.85
CA GLN A 67 -17.81 -15.74 -12.90
C GLN A 67 -16.74 -16.69 -13.42
N TYR A 68 -15.90 -16.26 -14.39
CA TYR A 68 -14.84 -17.13 -14.93
C TYR A 68 -13.70 -17.43 -13.93
N LYS A 69 -13.59 -16.65 -12.83
CA LYS A 69 -12.58 -16.88 -11.78
C LYS A 69 -13.10 -17.74 -10.63
N TYR A 70 -14.41 -17.97 -10.55
CA TYR A 70 -15.07 -18.75 -9.49
C TYR A 70 -15.86 -19.96 -10.02
N SER A 71 -15.81 -20.26 -11.32
CA SER A 71 -16.50 -21.40 -11.93
C SER A 71 -15.55 -22.59 -12.16
N GLN A 72 -15.15 -23.28 -11.09
CA GLN A 72 -14.76 -24.71 -11.03
C GLN A 72 -14.18 -24.97 -9.62
N ALA A 73 -14.68 -25.89 -8.79
CA ALA A 73 -15.36 -27.14 -9.08
C ALA A 73 -16.49 -27.43 -8.06
N GLN A 74 -17.73 -27.49 -8.53
CA GLN A 74 -18.60 -28.59 -8.11
C GLN A 74 -18.28 -29.70 -9.09
N THR A 75 -17.32 -30.55 -8.73
CA THR A 75 -17.31 -31.92 -9.25
C THR A 75 -18.39 -32.64 -8.47
N ASP A 76 -19.49 -32.92 -9.16
CA ASP A 76 -20.51 -33.85 -8.76
C ASP A 76 -19.83 -35.21 -8.51
N GLU A 77 -19.62 -35.55 -7.24
CA GLU A 77 -19.41 -36.93 -6.80
C GLU A 77 -20.75 -37.46 -6.29
N ASP A 78 -21.65 -37.79 -7.21
CA ASP A 78 -22.78 -38.66 -6.93
C ASP A 78 -22.52 -40.00 -7.63
N GLU A 79 -22.00 -40.97 -6.86
CA GLU A 79 -21.88 -42.37 -7.25
C GLU A 79 -23.25 -43.06 -7.31
N ASP A 80 -23.33 -44.03 -8.20
CA ASP A 80 -24.50 -44.73 -8.73
C ASP A 80 -25.39 -45.45 -7.70
N VAL A 81 -26.71 -45.23 -7.80
CA VAL A 81 -27.72 -46.22 -7.38
C VAL A 81 -28.85 -46.34 -8.42
N ASP A 82 -28.93 -47.55 -8.99
CA ASP A 82 -29.91 -48.12 -9.92
C ASP A 82 -31.40 -47.79 -9.66
N GLY A 83 -32.16 -47.46 -10.72
CA GLY A 83 -33.64 -47.45 -10.68
C GLY A 83 -34.35 -46.88 -11.93
N PRO A 84 -35.52 -47.40 -12.36
CA PRO A 84 -35.82 -47.53 -13.80
C PRO A 84 -36.66 -46.41 -14.47
N VAL A 85 -36.36 -46.27 -15.76
CA VAL A 85 -37.05 -45.66 -16.92
C VAL A 85 -38.53 -45.29 -16.76
N VAL A 86 -38.85 -44.01 -17.02
CA VAL A 86 -40.15 -43.56 -17.58
C VAL A 86 -39.92 -42.38 -18.54
N PRO A 87 -40.45 -42.37 -19.78
CA PRO A 87 -40.24 -41.28 -20.72
C PRO A 87 -41.38 -40.26 -20.66
N ARG A 88 -41.05 -38.95 -20.66
CA ARG A 88 -42.06 -37.94 -21.01
C ARG A 88 -41.47 -36.78 -21.80
N ALA A 89 -41.81 -36.78 -23.07
CA ALA A 89 -41.63 -35.71 -24.03
C ALA A 89 -42.21 -34.38 -23.52
N HIS A 90 -41.60 -33.25 -23.89
CA HIS A 90 -42.32 -32.14 -24.52
C HIS A 90 -41.39 -31.26 -25.37
N SER A 91 -41.76 -31.21 -26.65
CA SER A 91 -41.46 -30.21 -27.67
C SER A 91 -41.48 -28.76 -27.15
N ARG A 92 -40.57 -27.91 -27.65
CA ARG A 92 -40.95 -26.80 -28.55
C ARG A 92 -39.77 -26.05 -29.17
N ARG A 93 -39.70 -26.25 -30.48
CA ARG A 93 -39.08 -25.42 -31.52
C ARG A 93 -39.80 -24.07 -31.62
N SER A 94 -39.06 -22.97 -31.69
CA SER A 94 -39.52 -21.77 -32.42
C SER A 94 -38.35 -20.94 -32.97
N THR A 95 -38.25 -21.00 -34.29
CA THR A 95 -37.51 -20.14 -35.21
C THR A 95 -38.20 -18.78 -35.44
N LYS A 96 -37.43 -17.70 -35.61
CA LYS A 96 -37.64 -16.55 -36.53
C LYS A 96 -36.51 -15.53 -36.27
N LYS A 97 -35.53 -15.31 -37.13
CA LYS A 97 -35.50 -14.70 -38.48
C LYS A 97 -36.02 -13.25 -38.51
N SER A 98 -35.07 -12.31 -38.73
CA SER A 98 -35.04 -11.33 -39.83
C SER A 98 -34.91 -9.83 -39.47
N THR A 99 -33.73 -9.27 -39.82
CA THR A 99 -33.51 -8.19 -40.82
C THR A 99 -33.54 -6.70 -40.47
N LYS A 100 -32.56 -6.02 -41.12
CA LYS A 100 -32.44 -4.61 -41.62
C LYS A 100 -31.84 -3.59 -40.63
N LYS A 101 -30.66 -3.00 -40.82
CA LYS A 101 -29.97 -2.29 -41.96
C LYS A 101 -30.36 -0.80 -42.07
N ALA A 102 -29.43 0.10 -41.77
CA ALA A 102 -29.13 1.42 -42.40
C ALA A 102 -28.06 2.12 -41.51
N SER A 103 -26.78 2.28 -41.88
CA SER A 103 -26.12 3.09 -42.93
C SER A 103 -25.93 4.59 -42.60
N LYS A 104 -24.65 4.97 -42.53
CA LYS A 104 -23.98 6.23 -42.98
C LYS A 104 -24.36 7.57 -42.34
N LYS A 105 -23.34 8.28 -41.82
CA LYS A 105 -22.72 9.42 -42.54
C LYS A 105 -21.36 9.84 -41.97
N THR A 106 -20.62 10.49 -42.84
CA THR A 106 -19.18 10.80 -42.84
C THR A 106 -19.00 12.32 -42.84
N SER A 107 -18.02 12.87 -42.12
CA SER A 107 -17.33 14.15 -42.43
C SER A 107 -16.28 14.42 -41.33
N LYS A 108 -14.96 14.32 -41.55
CA LYS A 108 -14.00 15.10 -42.36
C LYS A 108 -13.37 16.30 -41.59
N LYS A 109 -12.15 16.04 -41.07
CA LYS A 109 -10.87 16.79 -41.23
C LYS A 109 -10.79 18.27 -40.82
N THR A 110 -9.84 18.60 -39.93
CA THR A 110 -8.76 19.61 -40.16
C THR A 110 -7.65 19.57 -39.09
N ASN A 111 -6.40 19.64 -39.57
CA ASN A 111 -5.16 19.88 -38.85
C ASN A 111 -5.02 21.36 -38.44
N THR A 112 -4.36 21.65 -37.32
CA THR A 112 -3.30 22.68 -37.26
C THR A 112 -2.39 22.48 -36.04
N LYS A 113 -1.08 22.43 -36.31
CA LYS A 113 0.02 22.60 -35.37
C LYS A 113 0.10 24.06 -34.93
N ALA A 114 0.44 24.32 -33.67
CA ALA A 114 1.23 25.50 -33.29
C ALA A 114 2.11 25.14 -32.09
N ALA A 115 3.42 25.20 -32.33
CA ALA A 115 4.46 25.12 -31.34
C ALA A 115 4.68 26.52 -30.74
N SER A 116 4.85 26.60 -29.43
CA SER A 116 5.37 27.79 -28.74
C SER A 116 6.50 27.36 -27.83
N LYS A 117 7.72 27.59 -28.31
CA LYS A 117 8.98 27.50 -27.59
C LYS A 117 9.15 28.81 -26.80
N ALA A 118 9.44 28.71 -25.51
CA ALA A 118 10.02 29.80 -24.73
C ALA A 118 11.07 29.23 -23.78
N THR A 119 12.26 29.81 -23.85
CA THR A 119 13.50 29.40 -23.19
C THR A 119 13.95 30.56 -22.30
N THR A 120 14.19 30.27 -21.00
CA THR A 120 15.03 30.98 -20.00
C THR A 120 14.80 32.49 -19.76
N THR A 121 14.87 33.05 -18.53
CA THR A 121 15.97 32.97 -17.55
C THR A 121 15.56 33.63 -16.21
N SER A 122 16.11 33.08 -15.11
CA SER A 122 16.56 33.74 -13.85
C SER A 122 15.62 34.50 -12.88
N SER A 123 15.61 33.97 -11.64
CA SER A 123 15.79 34.65 -10.33
C SER A 123 14.77 35.67 -9.83
N ALA A 124 14.03 35.34 -8.76
CA ALA A 124 14.23 35.87 -7.40
C ALA A 124 13.07 35.49 -6.47
N SER A 125 13.44 35.04 -5.27
CA SER A 125 12.80 35.14 -3.96
C SER A 125 11.30 35.47 -3.85
N GLY A 126 10.54 34.58 -3.19
CA GLY A 126 9.25 34.93 -2.59
C GLY A 126 8.30 33.75 -2.41
N VAL A 127 8.28 33.21 -1.18
CA VAL A 127 7.17 32.49 -0.51
C VAL A 127 6.03 31.97 -1.41
N GLY A 128 5.98 30.64 -1.61
CA GLY A 128 4.80 30.01 -2.21
C GLY A 128 4.93 28.51 -2.48
N GLY A 129 4.19 27.70 -1.73
CA GLY A 129 3.49 26.53 -2.28
C GLY A 129 4.20 25.18 -2.26
N LEU A 130 3.71 24.31 -1.39
CA LEU A 130 3.96 22.87 -1.29
C LEU A 130 3.71 22.11 -2.62
N VAL A 131 4.69 22.09 -3.53
CA VAL A 131 4.67 21.21 -4.71
C VAL A 131 5.99 20.43 -4.92
N GLY A 132 6.94 20.55 -3.99
CA GLY A 132 8.23 19.86 -4.04
C GLY A 132 8.29 18.47 -3.40
N SER A 133 7.28 18.07 -2.61
CA SER A 133 7.42 16.93 -1.68
C SER A 133 7.18 15.54 -2.28
N VAL A 134 6.62 15.41 -3.48
CA VAL A 134 6.38 14.09 -4.10
C VAL A 134 7.64 13.46 -4.73
N LYS A 135 8.63 14.27 -5.13
CA LYS A 135 9.87 13.75 -5.74
C LYS A 135 10.83 13.12 -4.73
N SER A 136 10.66 13.42 -3.44
CA SER A 136 11.46 12.87 -2.34
C SER A 136 10.93 11.52 -1.81
N ILE A 137 9.66 11.18 -2.05
CA ILE A 137 9.06 9.90 -1.62
C ILE A 137 9.53 8.75 -2.52
N VAL A 138 9.70 9.03 -3.82
CA VAL A 138 10.24 8.07 -4.81
C VAL A 138 11.73 7.73 -4.55
N GLY A 139 12.36 8.42 -3.59
CA GLY A 139 13.74 8.21 -3.19
C GLY A 139 13.95 7.18 -2.08
N THR A 140 12.95 6.88 -1.24
CA THR A 140 13.17 6.08 -0.02
C THR A 140 12.75 4.63 -0.15
N MET A 141 11.69 4.33 -0.90
CA MET A 141 11.27 2.96 -1.24
C MET A 141 10.90 2.93 -2.72
N LYS A 142 11.24 1.83 -3.40
CA LYS A 142 11.00 1.66 -4.83
C LYS A 142 10.21 0.41 -5.07
N ALA A 143 9.06 0.56 -5.69
CA ALA A 143 8.34 -0.56 -6.23
C ALA A 143 9.09 -1.16 -7.43
N ALA A 144 9.07 -2.47 -7.56
CA ALA A 144 9.82 -3.24 -8.54
C ALA A 144 9.00 -4.44 -9.05
N GLY A 145 9.30 -4.87 -10.27
CA GLY A 145 8.65 -6.02 -10.89
C GLY A 145 7.24 -5.73 -11.40
N ASP A 146 6.62 -6.80 -11.87
CA ASP A 146 5.26 -6.78 -12.41
C ASP A 146 4.24 -6.67 -11.28
N SER A 147 3.12 -6.05 -11.59
CA SER A 147 2.04 -5.86 -10.65
C SER A 147 0.89 -6.82 -10.93
N GLU A 148 0.27 -7.29 -9.86
CA GLU A 148 -0.80 -8.26 -9.91
C GLU A 148 -2.02 -7.83 -9.09
N PRO A 149 -3.24 -8.18 -9.53
CA PRO A 149 -4.45 -7.92 -8.78
C PRO A 149 -4.53 -8.81 -7.54
N VAL A 150 -4.78 -8.18 -6.40
CA VAL A 150 -4.98 -8.83 -5.11
C VAL A 150 -6.25 -8.29 -4.44
N THR A 151 -6.88 -9.13 -3.63
CA THR A 151 -7.96 -8.69 -2.73
C THR A 151 -7.34 -8.18 -1.45
N ILE A 152 -7.81 -7.04 -0.94
CA ILE A 152 -7.41 -6.54 0.37
C ILE A 152 -8.60 -6.37 1.29
N THR A 153 -8.36 -6.65 2.56
CA THR A 153 -9.23 -6.38 3.70
C THR A 153 -8.41 -5.70 4.78
N TRP A 154 -9.00 -5.52 5.97
CA TRP A 154 -8.27 -5.06 7.12
C TRP A 154 -8.60 -5.82 8.40
N TYR A 155 -7.64 -5.86 9.31
CA TYR A 155 -7.70 -6.49 10.63
C TYR A 155 -7.14 -5.55 11.71
N THR A 156 -7.38 -5.88 12.99
CA THR A 156 -7.16 -4.97 14.12
C THR A 156 -7.14 -5.69 15.46
N GLY A 157 -6.70 -4.99 16.51
CA GLY A 157 -6.86 -5.44 17.89
C GLY A 157 -6.05 -6.69 18.17
N HIS A 158 -6.68 -7.72 18.75
CA HIS A 158 -6.00 -8.95 19.14
C HIS A 158 -5.49 -9.78 17.94
N ASP A 159 -6.05 -9.58 16.75
CA ASP A 159 -5.57 -10.24 15.53
C ASP A 159 -4.16 -9.75 15.11
N LEU A 160 -3.69 -8.66 15.71
CA LEU A 160 -2.32 -8.15 15.51
C LEU A 160 -1.30 -8.86 16.41
N GLU A 161 -1.74 -9.64 17.39
CA GLU A 161 -0.83 -10.30 18.33
C GLU A 161 -0.14 -11.52 17.68
N ASN A 162 1.12 -11.76 18.04
CA ASN A 162 1.91 -12.91 17.61
C ASN A 162 2.07 -13.07 16.07
N PRO A 163 2.59 -12.05 15.37
CA PRO A 163 2.78 -12.10 13.92
C PRO A 163 3.63 -13.31 13.49
N SER A 164 3.11 -14.09 12.55
CA SER A 164 3.63 -15.42 12.20
C SER A 164 5.01 -15.42 11.55
N CYS A 165 5.50 -14.28 11.07
CA CYS A 165 6.81 -14.22 10.44
C CYS A 165 7.97 -14.37 11.44
N TRP A 166 7.74 -14.16 12.74
CA TRP A 166 8.71 -14.44 13.79
C TRP A 166 8.37 -15.73 14.53
N SER A 167 9.39 -16.51 14.89
CA SER A 167 9.19 -17.72 15.68
C SER A 167 8.90 -17.41 17.16
N ASN A 168 9.40 -16.29 17.68
CA ASN A 168 9.17 -15.82 19.05
C ASN A 168 9.02 -14.28 19.03
N PRO A 169 7.88 -13.75 18.60
CA PRO A 169 7.69 -12.31 18.48
C PRO A 169 7.72 -11.62 19.84
N THR A 170 8.60 -10.63 20.00
CA THR A 170 8.59 -9.68 21.14
C THR A 170 7.92 -8.36 20.78
N TRP A 171 7.42 -8.28 19.55
CA TRP A 171 6.78 -7.10 18.96
C TRP A 171 5.52 -7.54 18.24
N ALA A 172 4.49 -6.70 18.32
CA ALA A 172 3.23 -6.87 17.62
C ALA A 172 2.89 -5.55 16.89
N PRO A 173 2.33 -5.62 15.68
CA PRO A 173 1.74 -4.46 15.01
C PRO A 173 0.67 -3.78 15.87
N THR A 174 0.42 -2.51 15.59
CA THR A 174 -0.75 -1.77 16.07
C THR A 174 -1.64 -1.40 14.89
N ASP A 175 -2.81 -0.83 15.19
CA ASP A 175 -3.70 -0.27 14.17
C ASP A 175 -3.02 0.80 13.30
N ASP A 176 -1.98 1.45 13.82
CA ASP A 176 -1.20 2.51 13.16
C ASP A 176 0.00 1.97 12.35
N SER A 177 0.33 0.69 12.49
CA SER A 177 1.44 0.08 11.74
C SER A 177 1.13 0.03 10.25
N MET A 178 2.16 -0.01 9.41
CA MET A 178 2.05 -0.11 7.94
C MET A 178 2.47 -1.50 7.49
N VAL A 179 1.71 -2.51 7.95
CA VAL A 179 2.01 -3.92 7.73
C VAL A 179 0.81 -4.68 7.21
N SER A 180 1.04 -5.93 6.86
CA SER A 180 0.02 -6.81 6.31
C SER A 180 0.27 -8.28 6.63
N ALA A 181 -0.83 -9.04 6.61
CA ALA A 181 -0.85 -10.48 6.59
C ALA A 181 -1.19 -10.97 5.17
N VAL A 182 -0.61 -12.08 4.75
CA VAL A 182 -0.89 -12.68 3.42
C VAL A 182 -1.51 -14.05 3.57
N THR A 183 -2.31 -14.47 2.59
CA THR A 183 -2.96 -15.79 2.60
C THR A 183 -2.01 -16.91 3.00
N LEU A 184 -2.40 -17.66 4.03
CA LEU A 184 -1.56 -18.70 4.64
C LEU A 184 -1.28 -19.86 3.67
N ASP A 185 -2.28 -20.30 2.91
CA ASP A 185 -2.21 -21.52 2.12
C ASP A 185 -2.61 -21.30 0.65
N GLY A 186 -2.03 -22.11 -0.24
CA GLY A 186 -2.40 -22.19 -1.66
C GLY A 186 -1.94 -21.03 -2.55
N TRP A 187 -1.47 -19.90 -2.00
CA TRP A 187 -0.88 -18.83 -2.80
C TRP A 187 0.60 -19.12 -3.09
N THR A 188 0.86 -19.73 -4.25
CA THR A 188 2.18 -20.26 -4.65
C THR A 188 3.30 -19.22 -4.73
N ASN A 189 3.00 -18.01 -5.18
CA ASN A 189 3.96 -16.91 -5.33
C ASN A 189 3.72 -15.78 -4.32
N ARG A 190 3.21 -16.09 -3.12
CA ARG A 190 2.90 -15.07 -2.12
C ARG A 190 4.14 -14.24 -1.73
N PRO A 191 3.95 -12.96 -1.38
CA PRO A 191 4.99 -12.16 -0.76
C PRO A 191 5.60 -12.85 0.47
N GLN A 192 6.94 -12.82 0.55
CA GLN A 192 7.66 -13.45 1.66
C GLN A 192 7.63 -12.57 2.90
N CYS A 193 7.72 -13.22 4.06
CA CYS A 193 7.94 -12.55 5.34
C CYS A 193 9.05 -11.50 5.25
N PHE A 194 8.80 -10.37 5.91
CA PHE A 194 9.67 -9.22 6.04
C PHE A 194 9.95 -8.43 4.77
N LYS A 195 9.41 -8.84 3.61
CA LYS A 195 9.48 -8.07 2.38
C LYS A 195 8.42 -6.99 2.35
N PHE A 196 8.70 -5.98 1.54
CA PHE A 196 7.76 -4.90 1.28
C PHE A 196 7.03 -5.12 -0.04
N VAL A 197 5.79 -4.67 -0.07
CA VAL A 197 4.97 -4.58 -1.28
C VAL A 197 4.38 -3.18 -1.38
N GLU A 198 4.18 -2.73 -2.61
CA GLU A 198 3.38 -1.54 -2.91
C GLU A 198 1.98 -1.98 -3.31
N LEU A 199 0.96 -1.42 -2.67
CA LEU A 199 -0.45 -1.64 -2.97
C LEU A 199 -1.06 -0.35 -3.51
N CYS A 200 -1.72 -0.41 -4.66
CA CYS A 200 -2.33 0.73 -5.33
C CYS A 200 -3.81 0.46 -5.63
N HIS A 201 -4.70 1.24 -5.02
CA HIS A 201 -6.13 1.25 -5.39
C HIS A 201 -6.36 2.05 -6.67
N THR A 202 -5.63 3.15 -6.82
CA THR A 202 -5.57 3.93 -8.05
C THR A 202 -4.12 4.35 -8.31
N ASN A 203 -3.86 4.93 -9.49
CA ASN A 203 -2.57 5.57 -9.79
C ASN A 203 -2.19 6.70 -8.82
N GLN A 204 -3.12 7.19 -8.01
CA GLN A 204 -2.90 8.32 -7.09
C GLN A 204 -2.92 7.92 -5.62
N LYS A 205 -3.32 6.68 -5.32
CA LYS A 205 -3.45 6.15 -3.96
C LYS A 205 -2.72 4.82 -3.88
N CYS A 206 -1.45 4.91 -3.50
CA CYS A 206 -0.59 3.77 -3.26
C CYS A 206 0.01 3.84 -1.86
N VAL A 207 0.37 2.68 -1.31
CA VAL A 207 0.96 2.56 0.02
C VAL A 207 1.99 1.45 0.02
N PHE A 208 3.06 1.61 0.81
CA PHE A 208 4.02 0.54 1.07
C PHE A 208 3.70 -0.14 2.39
N VAL A 209 3.62 -1.47 2.37
CA VAL A 209 3.41 -2.27 3.58
C VAL A 209 4.44 -3.38 3.68
N ARG A 210 4.80 -3.76 4.91
CA ARG A 210 5.65 -4.92 5.18
C ARG A 210 4.80 -6.15 5.43
N ILE A 211 5.22 -7.29 4.90
CA ILE A 211 4.62 -8.58 5.24
C ILE A 211 5.19 -9.04 6.57
N VAL A 212 4.34 -9.16 7.58
CA VAL A 212 4.77 -9.56 8.92
C VAL A 212 3.99 -10.76 9.47
N ASP A 213 2.92 -11.15 8.78
CA ASP A 213 2.02 -12.18 9.27
C ASP A 213 1.39 -12.99 8.13
N THR A 214 0.66 -14.04 8.50
CA THR A 214 -0.14 -14.86 7.59
C THR A 214 -1.60 -14.84 8.01
N CYS A 215 -2.47 -14.62 7.03
CA CYS A 215 -3.90 -14.57 7.21
C CYS A 215 -4.49 -15.97 7.09
N ALA A 216 -4.79 -16.60 8.23
CA ALA A 216 -5.46 -17.91 8.30
C ALA A 216 -6.96 -17.82 7.95
N GLY A 217 -7.58 -16.65 8.14
CA GLY A 217 -8.98 -16.40 7.76
C GLY A 217 -9.19 -16.16 6.26
N CYS A 218 -8.11 -15.96 5.50
CA CYS A 218 -8.17 -15.72 4.06
C CYS A 218 -8.40 -17.03 3.31
N ALA A 219 -9.21 -16.99 2.25
CA ALA A 219 -9.55 -18.18 1.49
C ALA A 219 -8.28 -18.86 0.90
N PRO A 220 -8.08 -20.18 1.10
CA PRO A 220 -6.93 -20.88 0.54
C PRO A 220 -6.83 -20.71 -0.98
N GLY A 221 -5.61 -20.48 -1.48
CA GLY A 221 -5.36 -20.25 -2.92
C GLY A 221 -5.71 -18.85 -3.41
N SER A 222 -6.34 -18.01 -2.58
CA SER A 222 -6.62 -16.62 -2.95
C SER A 222 -5.38 -15.75 -2.85
N LYS A 223 -5.33 -14.69 -3.67
CA LYS A 223 -4.32 -13.63 -3.55
C LYS A 223 -4.87 -12.54 -2.65
N HIS A 224 -4.83 -12.78 -1.33
CA HIS A 224 -5.42 -11.91 -0.33
C HIS A 224 -4.35 -11.31 0.57
N VAL A 225 -4.38 -9.99 0.72
CA VAL A 225 -3.50 -9.25 1.62
C VAL A 225 -4.37 -8.51 2.64
N ASP A 226 -4.34 -8.96 3.88
CA ASP A 226 -5.08 -8.35 4.98
C ASP A 226 -4.22 -7.25 5.61
N LEU A 227 -4.76 -6.05 5.73
CA LEU A 227 -4.00 -4.85 6.11
C LEU A 227 -4.32 -4.41 7.54
N THR A 228 -3.39 -3.74 8.19
CA THR A 228 -3.76 -2.94 9.37
C THR A 228 -4.72 -1.82 8.98
N LYS A 229 -5.49 -1.30 9.96
CA LYS A 229 -6.43 -0.19 9.73
C LYS A 229 -5.77 1.01 9.05
N ALA A 230 -4.62 1.46 9.53
CA ALA A 230 -3.93 2.61 8.95
C ALA A 230 -3.57 2.37 7.47
N ALA A 231 -2.97 1.22 7.16
CA ALA A 231 -2.61 0.87 5.79
C ALA A 231 -3.81 0.80 4.85
N PHE A 232 -4.92 0.18 5.29
CA PHE A 232 -6.15 0.13 4.50
C PHE A 232 -6.77 1.52 4.31
N SER A 233 -6.85 2.32 5.38
CA SER A 233 -7.42 3.65 5.36
C SER A 233 -6.69 4.64 4.45
N SER A 234 -5.39 4.39 4.18
CA SER A 234 -4.61 5.13 3.19
C SER A 234 -5.05 4.86 1.75
N LEU A 235 -5.75 3.75 1.49
CA LEU A 235 -6.24 3.36 0.17
C LEU A 235 -7.74 3.64 -0.01
N ALA A 236 -8.55 3.28 0.99
CA ALA A 236 -10.01 3.25 0.93
C ALA A 236 -10.66 3.54 2.29
N ASP A 237 -11.97 3.80 2.31
CA ASP A 237 -12.71 3.93 3.57
C ASP A 237 -12.89 2.56 4.23
N LEU A 238 -12.72 2.45 5.56
CA LEU A 238 -12.83 1.17 6.29
C LEU A 238 -14.17 0.47 6.07
N ASN A 239 -15.26 1.21 5.80
CA ASN A 239 -16.59 0.65 5.55
C ASN A 239 -16.69 -0.04 4.17
N GLU A 240 -15.75 0.19 3.25
CA GLU A 240 -15.68 -0.60 2.03
C GLU A 240 -15.38 -2.08 2.35
N GLY A 241 -14.57 -2.32 3.39
CA GLY A 241 -14.27 -3.62 3.97
C GLY A 241 -13.41 -4.54 3.09
N THR A 242 -13.66 -4.57 1.78
CA THR A 242 -12.93 -5.40 0.83
C THR A 242 -12.82 -4.68 -0.51
N LEU A 243 -11.62 -4.65 -1.08
CA LEU A 243 -11.40 -4.10 -2.42
C LEU A 243 -10.34 -4.87 -3.19
N THR A 244 -10.41 -4.78 -4.51
CA THR A 244 -9.31 -5.22 -5.37
C THR A 244 -8.37 -4.04 -5.61
N VAL A 245 -7.12 -4.23 -5.23
CA VAL A 245 -6.02 -3.31 -5.52
C VAL A 245 -4.95 -4.09 -6.24
N GLN A 246 -3.88 -3.40 -6.60
CA GLN A 246 -2.76 -4.10 -7.18
C GLN A 246 -1.50 -3.94 -6.41
N MET A 247 -0.83 -5.07 -6.36
CA MET A 247 0.34 -5.29 -5.58
C MET A 247 1.53 -5.39 -6.52
N ARG A 248 2.69 -4.93 -6.08
CA ARG A 248 3.98 -5.33 -6.65
C ARG A 248 5.04 -5.35 -5.55
N PRO A 249 6.12 -6.12 -5.71
CA PRO A 249 7.26 -6.07 -4.79
C PRO A 249 7.80 -4.65 -4.61
N ALA A 250 8.36 -4.36 -3.44
CA ALA A 250 9.05 -3.11 -3.16
C ALA A 250 10.37 -3.34 -2.42
N THR A 251 11.30 -2.40 -2.57
CA THR A 251 12.56 -2.40 -1.83
C THR A 251 12.35 -1.98 -0.38
N ASP A 252 13.29 -2.37 0.48
CA ASP A 252 13.37 -1.86 1.83
C ASP A 252 13.53 -0.33 1.87
N PRO A 253 13.09 0.33 2.95
CA PRO A 253 13.33 1.77 3.15
C PRO A 253 14.83 2.07 3.22
N LEU A 254 15.30 2.91 2.29
CA LEU A 254 16.69 3.33 2.19
C LEU A 254 17.10 4.28 3.33
N GLU A 255 16.14 5.01 3.90
CA GLU A 255 16.39 5.97 4.98
C GLU A 255 15.45 5.72 6.16
N GLY A 256 16.01 5.60 7.36
CA GLY A 256 15.26 5.65 8.62
C GLY A 256 14.25 4.52 8.78
N TRP A 257 14.68 3.45 9.45
CA TRP A 257 13.79 2.38 9.86
C TRP A 257 12.88 2.81 11.01
N LEU A 258 11.58 2.58 10.86
CA LEU A 258 10.59 2.86 11.90
C LEU A 258 10.00 1.56 12.41
N GLU A 259 10.50 1.11 13.56
CA GLU A 259 10.02 -0.11 14.22
C GLU A 259 8.54 -0.01 14.63
N SER A 260 8.04 1.19 14.94
CA SER A 260 6.61 1.41 15.21
C SER A 260 5.72 1.13 13.99
N LEU A 261 6.21 1.39 12.77
CA LEU A 261 5.44 1.17 11.56
C LEU A 261 5.58 -0.26 11.04
N TRP A 262 6.77 -0.86 11.14
CA TRP A 262 7.08 -2.10 10.41
C TRP A 262 7.62 -3.24 11.28
N GLY A 263 7.83 -2.99 12.57
CA GLY A 263 8.45 -3.92 13.49
C GLY A 263 9.97 -4.00 13.36
N PRO A 264 10.63 -4.87 14.13
CA PRO A 264 12.08 -5.03 14.12
C PRO A 264 12.61 -5.46 12.76
N LYS A 265 13.84 -5.07 12.42
CA LYS A 265 14.54 -5.65 11.26
C LYS A 265 14.81 -7.13 11.53
N ALA A 266 14.63 -7.95 10.49
CA ALA A 266 14.92 -9.38 10.50
C ALA A 266 16.18 -9.67 9.69
#